data_AF-A0A972WGD6-F1
#
_entry.id   AF-A0A972WGD6-F1
#
_cell.length_a   1.000
_cell.length_b   1.000
_cell.length_c   1.000
_cell.angle_alpha   90.00
_cell.angle_beta   90.00
_cell.angle_gamma   90.00
#
_symmetry.space_group_name_H-M   'P 1'
#
loop_
_entity.id
_entity.type
_entity.pdbx_description
1 polymer ?
#
loop_
_entity_poly.entity_id
_entity_poly.type
_entity_poly.pdbx_seq_one_letter_code
_entity_poly.pdbx_strand_id
1 'polypeptide(L)'
;MSHRKPPIGLICGLSFGLLSLAAQAGEPSVLDATVKANTNGTYAISATLFHKDEGWKHYANKFEVLSTDGTVLATRILYHPHVNEQPFTRTISSVTVPVGVTTVIVRAHDLVHKYGDRTFTLQLPRRR
;
A
#
# COMPACT_ATOMS: atom_id res chain seq x y z
N MET A 1 -11.36 -4.16 71.42
CA MET A 1 -12.11 -3.21 70.57
C MET A 1 -11.15 -2.12 70.10
N SER A 2 -10.85 -2.07 68.79
CA SER A 2 -11.26 -1.01 67.86
C SER A 2 -10.75 0.37 68.31
N HIS A 3 -9.85 1.06 67.60
CA HIS A 3 -10.06 1.61 66.27
C HIS A 3 -8.73 1.84 65.52
N ARG A 4 -8.66 1.40 64.26
CA ARG A 4 -7.61 1.80 63.29
C ARG A 4 -8.05 3.07 62.54
N LYS A 5 -7.06 3.90 62.18
CA LYS A 5 -7.18 5.24 61.55
C LYS A 5 -7.74 5.20 60.10
N PRO A 6 -8.33 6.30 59.58
CA PRO A 6 -8.77 6.44 58.18
C PRO A 6 -7.62 6.87 57.21
N PRO A 7 -7.85 6.85 55.88
CA PRO A 7 -6.83 6.58 54.87
C PRO A 7 -6.26 7.83 54.19
N ILE A 8 -5.04 7.75 53.68
CA ILE A 8 -4.48 8.74 52.75
C ILE A 8 -3.86 7.99 51.58
N GLY A 9 -4.45 8.18 50.41
CA GLY A 9 -4.10 7.49 49.19
C GLY A 9 -2.75 7.90 48.63
N LEU A 10 -2.19 7.01 47.81
CA LEU A 10 -1.15 7.34 46.87
C LEU A 10 -1.46 6.60 45.56
N ILE A 11 -2.13 7.30 44.65
CA ILE A 11 -2.25 6.88 43.25
C ILE A 11 -0.89 7.17 42.63
N CYS A 12 -0.04 6.14 42.51
CA CYS A 12 1.19 6.23 41.74
C CYS A 12 0.85 5.90 40.28
N GLY A 13 0.93 6.91 39.42
CA GLY A 13 0.40 6.91 38.06
C GLY A 13 1.00 5.84 37.16
N LEU A 14 0.12 5.09 36.50
CA LEU A 14 0.47 4.28 35.34
C LEU A 14 0.46 5.24 34.13
N SER A 15 1.64 5.76 33.77
CA SER A 15 1.81 6.55 32.54
C SER A 15 1.59 5.63 31.33
N PHE A 16 0.34 5.57 30.87
CA PHE A 16 -0.04 4.92 29.63
C PHE A 16 0.49 5.78 28.48
N GLY A 17 1.67 5.44 27.96
CA GLY A 17 2.20 6.08 26.76
C GLY A 17 1.23 5.84 25.60
N LEU A 18 0.52 6.90 25.19
CA LEU A 18 -0.20 6.93 23.93
C LEU A 18 0.83 6.80 22.81
N LEU A 19 1.09 5.57 22.36
CA LEU A 19 1.64 5.38 21.02
C LEU A 19 0.58 5.92 20.05
N SER A 20 0.87 7.07 19.44
CA SER A 20 0.12 7.56 18.30
C SER A 20 0.28 6.56 17.16
N LEU A 21 -0.65 5.60 17.05
CA LEU A 21 -0.93 4.96 15.79
C LEU A 21 -1.58 6.04 14.92
N ALA A 22 -0.76 6.77 14.17
CA ALA A 22 -1.27 7.53 13.03
C ALA A 22 -1.92 6.50 12.11
N ALA A 23 -3.24 6.39 12.14
CA ALA A 23 -3.98 5.67 11.13
C ALA A 23 -3.99 6.57 9.89
N GLN A 24 -3.17 6.27 8.87
CA GLN A 24 -3.13 7.06 7.64
C GLN A 24 -4.39 6.82 6.79
N ALA A 25 -5.46 7.52 7.15
CA ALA A 25 -6.78 7.42 6.51
C ALA A 25 -6.84 7.96 5.07
N GLY A 26 -5.71 8.39 4.49
CA GLY A 26 -5.59 9.02 3.18
C GLY A 26 -4.46 8.49 2.29
N GLU A 27 -3.72 7.47 2.70
CA GLU A 27 -2.68 6.87 1.86
C GLU A 27 -3.26 5.99 0.75
N PRO A 28 -2.58 5.90 -0.40
CA PRO A 28 -3.03 5.08 -1.51
C PRO A 28 -2.78 3.60 -1.22
N SER A 29 -3.76 2.76 -1.49
CA SER A 29 -3.71 1.32 -1.21
C SER A 29 -3.82 0.50 -2.48
N VAL A 30 -3.10 -0.62 -2.55
CA VAL A 30 -3.37 -1.69 -3.52
C VAL A 30 -4.30 -2.71 -2.86
N LEU A 31 -5.55 -2.77 -3.32
CA LEU A 31 -6.56 -3.68 -2.77
C LEU A 31 -6.44 -5.09 -3.35
N ASP A 32 -6.11 -5.19 -4.63
CA ASP A 32 -5.94 -6.43 -5.36
C ASP A 32 -4.95 -6.25 -6.51
N ALA A 33 -4.31 -7.33 -6.95
CA ALA A 33 -3.56 -7.35 -8.19
C ALA A 33 -3.63 -8.71 -8.88
N THR A 34 -3.48 -8.70 -10.20
CA THR A 34 -3.45 -9.92 -11.01
C THR A 34 -2.28 -9.88 -12.00
N VAL A 35 -1.80 -11.05 -12.38
CA VAL A 35 -0.69 -11.20 -13.33
C VAL A 35 -1.00 -12.24 -14.40
N LYS A 36 -0.58 -11.96 -15.64
CA LYS A 36 -0.62 -12.88 -16.77
C LYS A 36 0.74 -12.88 -17.48
N ALA A 37 1.26 -14.07 -17.81
CA ALA A 37 2.44 -14.18 -18.67
C ALA A 37 2.07 -13.93 -20.13
N ASN A 38 2.81 -13.04 -20.79
CA ASN A 38 2.73 -12.79 -22.22
C ASN A 38 3.60 -13.79 -22.99
N THR A 39 3.34 -13.95 -24.28
CA THR A 39 4.09 -14.87 -25.18
C THR A 39 5.50 -14.40 -25.52
N ASN A 40 5.83 -13.13 -25.26
CA ASN A 40 7.16 -12.55 -25.46
C ASN A 40 8.02 -12.60 -24.18
N GLY A 41 7.59 -13.37 -23.18
CA GLY A 41 8.29 -13.53 -21.92
C GLY A 41 8.15 -12.36 -20.93
N THR A 42 7.32 -11.36 -21.19
CA THR A 42 6.98 -10.31 -20.20
C THR A 42 5.69 -10.65 -19.45
N TYR A 43 5.30 -9.80 -18.48
CA TYR A 43 4.07 -9.97 -17.72
C TYR A 43 3.13 -8.78 -17.90
N ALA A 44 1.83 -9.05 -18.03
CA ALA A 44 0.79 -8.04 -17.85
C ALA A 44 0.35 -8.05 -16.38
N ILE A 45 0.43 -6.90 -15.72
CA ILE A 45 0.07 -6.74 -14.29
C ILE A 45 -1.02 -5.70 -14.17
N SER A 46 -2.15 -6.08 -13.58
CA SER A 46 -3.27 -5.19 -13.27
C SER A 46 -3.35 -4.98 -11.77
N ALA A 47 -3.50 -3.74 -11.34
CA ALA A 47 -3.61 -3.38 -9.93
C ALA A 47 -4.94 -2.64 -9.70
N THR A 48 -5.69 -3.07 -8.69
CA THR A 48 -6.89 -2.40 -8.19
C THR A 48 -6.46 -1.51 -7.04
N LEU A 49 -6.58 -0.20 -7.24
CA LEU A 49 -6.17 0.83 -6.30
C LEU A 49 -7.38 1.43 -5.59
N PHE A 50 -7.13 1.89 -4.37
CA PHE A 50 -8.05 2.76 -3.64
C PHE A 50 -7.28 3.92 -3.04
N HIS A 51 -7.77 5.13 -3.27
CA HIS A 51 -7.32 6.34 -2.62
C HIS A 51 -8.49 7.34 -2.61
N LYS A 52 -8.62 8.13 -1.54
CA LYS A 52 -9.61 9.21 -1.46
C LYS A 52 -9.10 10.41 -2.24
N ASP A 53 -9.13 10.34 -3.57
CA ASP A 53 -8.71 11.46 -4.42
C ASP A 53 -9.56 12.72 -4.11
N GLU A 54 -8.90 13.85 -3.87
CA GLU A 54 -9.54 15.16 -3.60
C GLU A 54 -9.36 16.13 -4.79
N GLY A 55 -8.82 15.64 -5.90
CA GLY A 55 -8.61 16.39 -7.14
C GLY A 55 -7.14 16.47 -7.54
N TRP A 56 -6.81 17.39 -8.44
CA TRP A 56 -5.50 17.45 -9.14
C TRP A 56 -4.27 17.62 -8.23
N LYS A 57 -4.46 18.05 -6.99
CA LYS A 57 -3.37 18.24 -6.02
C LYS A 57 -3.18 17.06 -5.07
N HIS A 58 -4.16 16.16 -4.99
CA HIS A 58 -4.14 15.03 -4.05
C HIS A 58 -4.90 13.86 -4.65
N TYR A 59 -4.18 13.05 -5.41
CA TYR A 59 -4.70 11.84 -6.00
C TYR A 59 -3.59 10.79 -6.12
N ALA A 60 -3.99 9.52 -6.24
CA ALA A 60 -3.06 8.44 -6.57
C ALA A 60 -2.51 8.65 -8.00
N ASN A 61 -1.22 9.02 -8.10
CA ASN A 61 -0.61 9.43 -9.35
C ASN A 61 0.24 8.34 -10.01
N LYS A 62 0.52 7.24 -9.31
CA LYS A 62 1.17 6.06 -9.91
C LYS A 62 0.97 4.79 -9.08
N PHE A 63 1.21 3.66 -9.73
CA PHE A 63 1.58 2.42 -9.03
C PHE A 63 2.85 1.84 -9.63
N GLU A 64 3.58 1.09 -8.82
CA GLU A 64 4.86 0.48 -9.18
C GLU A 64 4.81 -1.02 -8.96
N VAL A 65 5.57 -1.74 -9.78
CA VAL A 65 5.88 -3.16 -9.61
C VAL A 65 7.34 -3.26 -9.21
N LEU A 66 7.60 -3.97 -8.12
CA LEU A 66 8.91 -4.11 -7.50
C LEU A 66 9.34 -5.58 -7.43
N SER A 67 10.63 -5.84 -7.48
CA SER A 67 11.20 -7.08 -6.94
C SER A 67 11.20 -7.05 -5.42
N THR A 68 11.43 -8.21 -4.80
CA THR A 68 11.42 -8.37 -3.33
C THR A 68 12.56 -7.63 -2.61
N ASP A 69 13.61 -7.24 -3.34
CA ASP A 69 14.70 -6.40 -2.83
C ASP A 69 14.38 -4.89 -2.90
N GLY A 70 13.20 -4.52 -3.40
CA GLY A 70 12.75 -3.13 -3.53
C GLY A 70 13.14 -2.45 -4.85
N THR A 71 13.77 -3.14 -5.80
CA THR A 71 14.06 -2.56 -7.12
C THR A 71 12.76 -2.35 -7.90
N VAL A 72 12.56 -1.16 -8.46
CA VAL A 72 11.40 -0.85 -9.31
C VAL A 72 11.60 -1.49 -10.69
N LEU A 73 10.72 -2.43 -11.04
CA LEU A 73 10.71 -3.14 -12.32
C LEU A 73 9.85 -2.43 -13.37
N ALA A 74 8.77 -1.79 -12.94
CA ALA A 74 7.90 -1.00 -13.81
C ALA A 74 7.12 0.05 -13.01
N THR A 75 6.72 1.12 -13.69
CA THR A 75 5.86 2.18 -13.15
C THR A 75 4.71 2.46 -14.09
N ARG A 76 3.48 2.54 -13.57
CA ARG A 76 2.33 3.07 -14.28
C ARG A 76 2.00 4.45 -13.73
N ILE A 77 2.14 5.48 -14.56
CA ILE A 77 1.66 6.82 -14.24
C ILE A 77 0.14 6.87 -14.46
N LEU A 78 -0.54 7.53 -13.52
CA LEU A 78 -1.97 7.84 -13.53
C LEU A 78 -2.07 9.35 -13.71
N TYR A 79 -2.65 9.80 -14.82
CA TYR A 79 -2.55 11.20 -15.26
C TYR A 79 -3.70 12.08 -14.77
N HIS A 80 -4.71 11.52 -14.11
CA HIS A 80 -5.87 12.26 -13.65
C HIS A 80 -6.40 11.70 -12.33
N PRO A 81 -7.10 12.51 -11.52
CA PRO A 81 -7.85 12.02 -10.37
C PRO A 81 -8.98 11.07 -10.79
N HIS A 82 -9.30 10.15 -9.92
CA HIS A 82 -10.36 9.15 -10.00
C HIS A 82 -11.38 9.35 -8.85
N VAL A 83 -11.73 10.60 -8.53
CA VAL A 83 -12.63 10.95 -7.40
C VAL A 83 -13.94 10.14 -7.41
N ASN A 84 -14.52 9.92 -8.60
CA ASN A 84 -15.81 9.24 -8.77
C ASN A 84 -15.67 7.78 -9.24
N GLU A 85 -14.45 7.24 -9.28
CA GLU A 85 -14.14 5.88 -9.75
C GLU A 85 -13.24 5.22 -8.68
N GLN A 86 -13.83 4.80 -7.56
CA GLN A 86 -13.11 4.13 -6.49
C GLN A 86 -13.85 2.85 -6.06
N PRO A 87 -13.15 1.71 -5.94
CA PRO A 87 -11.78 1.49 -6.39
C PRO A 87 -11.69 1.48 -7.94
N PHE A 88 -10.48 1.65 -8.48
CA PHE A 88 -10.23 1.56 -9.92
C PHE A 88 -9.07 0.63 -10.24
N THR A 89 -9.12 -0.01 -11.40
CA THR A 89 -8.07 -0.94 -11.86
C THR A 89 -7.33 -0.36 -13.05
N ARG A 90 -5.99 -0.44 -13.04
CA ARG A 90 -5.15 -0.07 -14.19
C ARG A 90 -4.07 -1.13 -14.42
N THR A 91 -3.60 -1.21 -15.66
CA THR A 91 -2.72 -2.29 -16.14
C THR A 91 -1.42 -1.75 -16.72
N ILE A 92 -0.31 -2.44 -16.43
CA ILE A 92 0.93 -2.38 -17.21
C ILE A 92 0.97 -3.63 -18.08
N SER A 93 0.91 -3.48 -19.40
CA SER A 93 0.78 -4.62 -20.30
C SER A 93 2.07 -5.41 -20.50
N SER A 94 3.23 -4.82 -20.22
CA SER A 94 4.53 -5.44 -20.45
C SER A 94 5.52 -5.03 -19.36
N VAL A 95 5.68 -5.89 -18.36
CA VAL A 95 6.65 -5.78 -17.28
C VAL A 95 7.75 -6.80 -17.52
N THR A 96 8.97 -6.30 -17.75
CA THR A 96 10.17 -7.14 -17.84
C THR A 96 10.65 -7.45 -16.44
N VAL A 97 10.69 -8.74 -16.10
CA VAL A 97 11.18 -9.22 -14.81
C VAL A 97 12.49 -9.98 -15.05
N PRO A 98 13.54 -9.83 -14.21
CA PRO A 98 14.75 -10.64 -14.32
C PRO A 98 14.46 -12.15 -14.21
N VAL A 99 15.28 -12.96 -14.88
CA VAL A 99 15.20 -14.43 -14.76
C VAL A 99 15.50 -14.84 -13.31
N GLY A 100 14.74 -15.81 -12.78
CA GLY A 100 14.89 -16.30 -11.41
C GLY A 100 13.98 -15.59 -10.39
N VAL A 101 13.43 -14.42 -10.71
CA VAL A 101 12.43 -13.76 -9.86
C VAL A 101 11.07 -14.42 -10.07
N THR A 102 10.48 -14.94 -8.99
CA THR A 102 9.16 -15.60 -9.00
C THR A 102 8.08 -14.79 -8.30
N THR A 103 8.45 -13.69 -7.65
CA THR A 103 7.55 -12.89 -6.83
C THR A 103 7.81 -11.41 -7.06
N VAL A 104 6.73 -10.64 -7.16
CA VAL A 104 6.79 -9.17 -7.27
C VAL A 104 5.82 -8.54 -6.29
N ILE A 105 6.09 -7.28 -5.92
CA ILE A 105 5.27 -6.49 -5.02
C ILE A 105 4.69 -5.32 -5.82
N VAL A 106 3.40 -5.04 -5.62
CA VAL A 106 2.72 -3.88 -6.19
C VAL A 106 2.45 -2.88 -5.08
N ARG A 107 2.83 -1.62 -5.29
CA ARG A 107 2.55 -0.50 -4.36
C ARG A 107 1.98 0.71 -5.07
N ALA A 108 1.18 1.48 -4.35
CA ALA A 108 0.56 2.71 -4.86
C ALA A 108 1.26 3.95 -4.30
N HIS A 109 1.13 5.07 -5.01
CA HIS A 109 1.70 6.36 -4.60
C HIS A 109 0.75 7.51 -4.95
N ASP A 110 0.66 8.50 -4.07
CA ASP A 110 -0.13 9.72 -4.26
C ASP A 110 0.78 10.96 -4.26
N LEU A 111 0.22 12.12 -4.60
CA LEU A 111 1.00 13.36 -4.64
C LEU A 111 1.45 13.88 -3.24
N VAL A 112 0.73 13.54 -2.17
CA VAL A 112 0.83 14.16 -0.84
C VAL A 112 1.57 13.26 0.14
N HIS A 113 0.98 12.11 0.48
CA HIS A 113 1.50 11.10 1.40
C HIS A 113 2.57 10.18 0.78
N LYS A 114 2.77 10.24 -0.53
CA LYS A 114 3.72 9.39 -1.26
C LYS A 114 3.26 7.94 -1.27
N TYR A 115 4.12 6.99 -0.89
CA TYR A 115 3.82 5.57 -0.94
C TYR A 115 2.95 5.17 0.25
N GLY A 116 1.88 4.43 -0.01
CA GLY A 116 1.10 3.81 1.06
C GLY A 116 1.65 2.46 1.49
N ASP A 117 1.38 2.08 2.74
CA ASP A 117 1.90 0.85 3.33
C ASP A 117 1.18 -0.43 2.83
N ARG A 118 -0.05 -0.28 2.32
CA ARG A 118 -0.84 -1.43 1.84
C ARG A 118 -0.43 -1.81 0.41
N THR A 119 0.46 -2.79 0.33
CA THR A 119 0.95 -3.40 -0.90
C THR A 119 0.28 -4.74 -1.21
N PHE A 120 0.47 -5.23 -2.44
CA PHE A 120 -0.02 -6.55 -2.86
C PHE A 120 1.10 -7.38 -3.46
N THR A 121 1.27 -8.62 -2.99
CA THR A 121 2.32 -9.53 -3.46
C THR A 121 1.77 -10.50 -4.49
N LEU A 122 2.45 -10.65 -5.63
CA LEU A 122 2.06 -11.55 -6.72
C LEU A 122 3.10 -12.64 -6.91
N GLN A 123 2.63 -13.88 -7.00
CA GLN A 123 3.41 -14.99 -7.55
C GLN A 123 3.33 -14.94 -9.08
N LEU A 124 4.49 -14.93 -9.72
CA LEU A 124 4.56 -14.89 -11.18
C LEU A 124 4.31 -16.29 -11.75
N PRO A 125 3.39 -16.43 -12.72
CA PRO A 125 3.25 -17.69 -13.44
C PRO A 125 4.52 -17.98 -14.24
N ARG A 126 4.69 -19.24 -14.64
CA ARG A 126 5.78 -19.65 -15.52
C ARG A 126 5.76 -18.77 -16.79
N ARG A 127 6.93 -18.21 -17.10
CA ARG A 127 7.14 -17.45 -18.34
C ARG A 127 6.80 -18.33 -19.55
N ARG A 128 6.11 -17.76 -20.53
CA ARG A 128 5.75 -18.43 -21.78
C ARG A 128 6.79 -18.15 -22.85
#